data_AF-A0A849WA81-F1
#
_entry.id   AF-A0A849WA81-F1
#
_cell.length_a   1.000
_cell.length_b   1.000
_cell.length_c   1.000
_cell.angle_alpha   90.00
_cell.angle_beta   90.00
_cell.angle_gamma   90.00
#
_symmetry.space_group_name_H-M   'P 1'
#
loop_
_entity.id
_entity.type
_entity.pdbx_description
1 polymer ?
#
loop_
_entity_poly.entity_id
_entity_poly.type
_entity_poly.pdbx_seq_one_letter_code
_entity_poly.pdbx_strand_id
1 'polypeptide(L)'
;MEDLFVALQSENQDTRRNASNKIAKMGNSAIPHLLPLLDCPNSETRIQVLCLLKNIELGETAKSVLQKAAEKEENEKIKNLIRCILKKENKIKKYLLEAKKYLLGEGTVETQLPLLTLFFIGIVFFTINAIIDFPAWKNRPQPFYIHHKYYLSGQQWFILYMMEGKILAQIFLSGYFFMLLGYLFRKFITKYSISKLATRATIVFTFGYLFMISVQIMQQHLRFFKFESKFREDILALAEWAILLIKSFNELGFALLSIFFGNDGLKLAENLEYDSIFILYLPGAIFLSLAYYCYCSVPFLRKEQKIEIQKTAQANVKFHLLFFALFQILGMVFAWTIRAEDNIDLTYFLSIFCGLVSVIPVLMLLAQAWHALEKHPNAISPKKAIGFLLIPVFSIYWIFAMLYSLAKTYNSHIKRESLRISPMNKHLLLSYPLWSITLYFTRFSIPFSLIGISITICFMIHISSRTNAIQKFKIKNCYKDSNIKKIEKKKKGKK
;
A
#
# COMPACT_ATOMS: atom_id res chain seq x y z
N MET A 1 32.21 34.48 23.40
CA MET A 1 32.66 33.45 22.41
C MET A 1 34.18 33.46 22.33
N GLU A 2 34.80 34.63 22.24
CA GLU A 2 36.25 34.83 22.36
C GLU A 2 36.86 34.15 23.60
N ASP A 3 36.21 34.25 24.77
CA ASP A 3 36.68 33.58 26.00
C ASP A 3 36.86 32.07 25.86
N LEU A 4 36.02 31.40 25.04
CA LEU A 4 36.14 29.97 24.81
C LEU A 4 37.34 29.64 23.90
N PHE A 5 37.68 30.52 22.96
CA PHE A 5 38.83 30.35 22.09
C PHE A 5 40.14 30.67 22.82
N VAL A 6 40.13 31.66 23.71
CA VAL A 6 41.24 31.90 24.64
C VAL A 6 41.41 30.70 25.57
N ALA A 7 40.31 30.16 26.11
CA ALA A 7 40.36 28.96 26.96
C ALA A 7 40.85 27.69 26.22
N LEU A 8 40.65 27.58 24.90
CA LEU A 8 41.24 26.51 24.09
C LEU A 8 42.77 26.59 23.98
N GLN A 9 43.35 27.78 24.11
CA GLN A 9 44.80 27.99 24.09
C GLN A 9 45.45 27.89 25.48
N SER A 10 44.63 27.77 26.55
CA SER A 10 45.12 27.64 27.93
C SER A 10 46.09 26.46 28.08
N GLU A 11 47.15 26.61 28.88
CA GLU A 11 48.06 25.50 29.21
C GLU A 11 47.37 24.38 30.02
N ASN A 12 46.36 24.74 30.80
CA ASN A 12 45.60 23.81 31.63
C ASN A 12 44.68 22.90 30.77
N GLN A 13 44.93 21.59 30.84
CA GLN A 13 44.22 20.59 30.04
C GLN A 13 42.70 20.55 30.29
N ASP A 14 42.26 20.74 31.54
CA ASP A 14 40.84 20.73 31.90
C ASP A 14 40.12 21.95 31.35
N THR A 15 40.80 23.10 31.37
CA THR A 15 40.29 24.34 30.76
C THR A 15 40.07 24.17 29.26
N ARG A 16 41.06 23.59 28.56
CA ARG A 16 40.94 23.28 27.14
C ARG A 16 39.82 22.28 26.84
N ARG A 17 39.72 21.21 27.63
CA ARG A 17 38.69 20.17 27.46
C ARG A 17 37.27 20.73 27.65
N ASN A 18 37.09 21.58 28.66
CA ASN A 18 35.80 22.24 28.92
C ASN A 18 35.42 23.23 27.81
N ALA A 19 36.40 24.00 27.31
CA ALA A 19 36.19 24.89 26.17
C ALA A 19 35.83 24.10 24.90
N SER A 20 36.57 23.03 24.62
CA SER A 20 36.33 22.12 23.49
C SER A 20 34.91 21.54 23.51
N ASN A 21 34.46 21.03 24.65
CA ASN A 21 33.10 20.50 24.81
C ASN A 21 32.01 21.55 24.57
N LYS A 22 32.23 22.81 25.00
CA LYS A 22 31.29 23.91 24.76
C LYS A 22 31.26 24.30 23.28
N ILE A 23 32.41 24.36 22.62
CA ILE A 23 32.53 24.70 21.21
C ILE A 23 31.92 23.60 20.32
N ALA A 24 32.08 22.33 20.67
CA ALA A 24 31.45 21.22 19.96
C ALA A 24 29.92 21.36 19.87
N LYS A 25 29.28 21.88 20.92
CA LYS A 25 27.83 22.11 20.95
C LYS A 25 27.37 23.25 20.03
N MET A 26 28.27 24.11 19.59
CA MET A 26 27.96 25.24 18.70
C MET A 26 27.89 24.83 17.22
N GLY A 27 28.41 23.64 16.87
CA GLY A 27 28.37 23.09 15.52
C GLY A 27 29.01 24.00 14.47
N ASN A 28 28.36 24.17 13.32
CA ASN A 28 28.92 24.87 12.15
C ASN A 28 29.25 26.35 12.43
N SER A 29 28.58 27.00 13.41
CA SER A 29 28.84 28.40 13.77
C SER A 29 30.24 28.64 14.35
N ALA A 30 30.90 27.59 14.84
CA ALA A 30 32.26 27.69 15.39
C ALA A 30 33.37 27.63 14.32
N ILE A 31 33.08 27.19 13.10
CA ILE A 31 34.09 26.95 12.05
C ILE A 31 34.94 28.20 11.75
N PRO A 32 34.37 29.41 11.53
CA PRO A 32 35.16 30.59 11.18
C PRO A 32 36.19 30.96 12.26
N HIS A 33 35.93 30.61 13.52
CA HIS A 33 36.79 30.91 14.64
C HIS A 33 37.78 29.77 14.96
N LEU A 34 37.46 28.52 14.57
CA LEU A 34 38.35 27.38 14.70
C LEU A 34 39.45 27.35 13.65
N LEU A 35 39.17 27.82 12.43
CA LEU A 35 40.15 27.76 11.33
C LEU A 35 41.44 28.56 11.60
N PRO A 36 41.40 29.80 12.12
CA PRO A 36 42.62 30.55 12.46
C PRO A 36 43.49 29.85 13.52
N LEU A 37 42.89 29.02 14.38
CA LEU A 37 43.62 28.30 15.43
C LEU A 37 44.47 27.15 14.89
N LEU A 38 44.33 26.78 13.61
CA LEU A 38 45.22 25.84 12.96
C LEU A 38 46.63 26.41 12.74
N ASP A 39 46.81 27.73 12.77
CA ASP A 39 48.12 28.38 12.66
C ASP A 39 48.77 28.63 14.05
N CYS A 40 48.13 28.21 15.15
CA CYS A 40 48.69 28.37 16.48
C CYS A 40 49.97 27.54 16.65
N PRO A 41 51.04 28.06 17.30
CA PRO A 41 52.30 27.35 17.47
C PRO A 41 52.17 26.08 18.34
N ASN A 42 51.22 26.07 19.28
CA ASN A 42 50.98 24.94 20.17
C ASN A 42 50.31 23.76 19.43
N SER A 43 51.05 22.67 19.25
CA SER A 43 50.59 21.47 18.55
C SER A 43 49.38 20.79 19.21
N GLU A 44 49.26 20.84 20.55
CA GLU A 44 48.12 20.26 21.27
C GLU A 44 46.83 21.04 20.99
N THR A 45 46.94 22.37 20.87
CA THR A 45 45.80 23.22 20.47
C THR A 45 45.32 22.84 19.07
N ARG A 46 46.25 22.68 18.12
CA ARG A 46 45.93 22.25 16.74
C ARG A 46 45.25 20.87 16.70
N ILE A 47 45.73 19.91 17.50
CA ILE A 47 45.12 18.57 17.60
C ILE A 47 43.67 18.68 18.11
N GLN A 48 43.42 19.47 19.15
CA GLN A 48 42.08 19.62 19.70
C GLN A 48 41.11 20.30 18.72
N VAL A 49 41.58 21.33 18.00
CA VAL A 49 40.81 21.98 16.93
C VAL A 49 40.44 20.97 15.84
N LEU A 50 41.38 20.12 15.41
CA LEU A 50 41.10 19.09 14.41
C LEU A 50 40.13 18.00 14.92
N CYS A 51 40.25 17.61 16.19
CA CYS A 51 39.28 16.71 16.82
C CYS A 51 37.85 17.29 16.83
N LEU A 52 37.72 18.61 17.03
CA LEU A 52 36.44 19.31 16.92
C LEU A 52 35.93 19.32 15.47
N LEU A 53 36.78 19.71 14.51
CA LEU A 53 36.42 19.77 13.09
C LEU A 53 36.05 18.39 12.52
N LYS A 54 36.59 17.29 13.05
CA LYS A 54 36.23 15.91 12.65
C LYS A 54 34.75 15.57 12.84
N ASN A 55 34.09 16.25 13.78
CA ASN A 55 32.70 16.00 14.14
C ASN A 55 31.72 17.03 13.56
N ILE A 56 32.22 18.04 12.84
CA ILE A 56 31.43 19.11 12.23
C ILE A 56 31.43 18.91 10.70
N GLU A 57 30.33 19.25 10.03
CA GLU A 57 30.26 19.20 8.56
C GLU A 57 30.99 20.41 7.97
N LEU A 58 32.00 20.17 7.13
CA LEU A 58 32.88 21.23 6.64
C LEU A 58 32.43 21.74 5.27
N GLY A 59 32.27 23.06 5.15
CA GLY A 59 32.12 23.71 3.84
C GLY A 59 33.41 23.66 3.02
N GLU A 60 33.31 23.89 1.71
CA GLU A 60 34.45 23.89 0.77
C GLU A 60 35.57 24.87 1.18
N THR A 61 35.20 26.04 1.71
CA THR A 61 36.17 27.02 2.23
C THR A 61 37.03 26.42 3.34
N ALA A 62 36.42 25.74 4.32
CA ALA A 62 37.14 25.10 5.42
C ALA A 62 38.07 23.98 4.94
N LYS A 63 37.68 23.25 3.90
CA LYS A 63 38.53 22.20 3.29
C LYS A 63 39.76 22.77 2.63
N SER A 64 39.60 23.84 1.86
CA SER A 64 40.75 24.49 1.21
C SER A 64 41.77 24.99 2.24
N VAL A 65 41.28 25.48 3.40
CA VAL A 65 42.13 25.88 4.52
C VAL A 65 42.83 24.67 5.14
N LEU A 66 42.11 23.56 5.36
CA LEU A 66 42.72 22.32 5.88
C LEU A 66 43.75 21.71 4.93
N GLN A 67 43.54 21.78 3.61
CA GLN A 67 44.53 21.32 2.61
C GLN A 67 45.81 22.15 2.69
N LYS A 68 45.69 23.49 2.71
CA LYS A 68 46.84 24.39 2.89
C LYS A 68 47.55 24.17 4.22
N ALA A 69 46.79 23.91 5.29
CA ALA A 69 47.36 23.60 6.61
C ALA A 69 48.13 22.27 6.58
N ALA A 70 47.65 21.24 5.88
CA ALA A 70 48.33 19.96 5.76
C ALA A 70 49.67 20.06 4.99
N GLU A 71 49.76 20.97 4.00
CA GLU A 71 50.99 21.23 3.25
C GLU A 71 52.06 21.90 4.10
N LYS A 72 51.66 22.80 5.01
CA LYS A 72 52.57 23.55 5.90
C LYS A 72 52.94 22.82 7.19
N GLU A 73 52.14 21.85 7.61
CA GLU A 73 52.31 21.21 8.91
C GLU A 73 53.53 20.27 8.94
N GLU A 74 54.40 20.40 9.93
CA GLU A 74 55.57 19.52 10.09
C GLU A 74 55.23 18.28 10.94
N ASN A 75 54.24 18.38 11.83
CA ASN A 75 53.84 17.28 12.70
C ASN A 75 53.02 16.21 11.96
N GLU A 76 53.59 15.02 11.79
CA GLU A 76 52.95 13.90 11.08
C GLU A 76 51.62 13.44 11.70
N LYS A 77 51.45 13.56 13.03
CA LYS A 77 50.19 13.21 13.70
C LYS A 77 49.06 14.16 13.25
N ILE A 78 49.37 15.44 13.13
CA ILE A 78 48.43 16.49 12.69
C ILE A 78 48.11 16.30 11.20
N LYS A 79 49.13 16.08 10.34
CA LYS A 79 48.94 15.75 8.92
C LYS A 79 47.99 14.58 8.71
N ASN A 80 48.19 13.47 9.44
CA ASN A 80 47.35 12.29 9.34
C ASN A 80 45.91 12.55 9.81
N LEU A 81 45.73 13.36 10.84
CA LEU A 81 44.41 13.75 11.33
C LEU A 81 43.66 14.60 10.28
N ILE A 82 44.34 15.55 9.64
CA ILE A 82 43.75 16.36 8.54
C ILE A 82 43.33 15.45 7.37
N ARG A 83 44.20 14.52 6.94
CA ARG A 83 43.85 13.55 5.89
C ARG A 83 42.63 12.71 6.26
N CYS A 84 42.51 12.29 7.52
CA CYS A 84 41.35 11.53 8.01
C CYS A 84 40.05 12.34 7.91
N ILE A 85 40.08 13.63 8.26
CA ILE A 85 38.92 14.53 8.20
C ILE A 85 38.49 14.70 6.74
N LEU A 86 39.42 15.02 5.84
CA LEU A 86 39.14 15.18 4.41
C LEU A 86 38.60 13.88 3.77
N LYS A 87 39.10 12.72 4.18
CA LYS A 87 38.65 11.41 3.65
C LYS A 87 37.25 11.01 4.13
N LYS A 88 36.90 11.31 5.40
CA LYS A 88 35.57 11.01 5.96
C LYS A 88 34.48 11.68 5.14
N GLU A 89 34.69 12.94 4.78
CA GLU A 89 33.71 13.70 4.03
C GLU A 89 33.67 13.31 2.55
N ASN A 90 34.81 12.97 1.94
CA ASN A 90 34.81 12.39 0.59
C ASN A 90 34.05 11.07 0.53
N LYS A 91 34.03 10.29 1.62
CA LYS A 91 33.22 9.07 1.70
C LYS A 91 31.73 9.39 1.74
N ILE A 92 31.31 10.38 2.54
CA ILE A 92 29.92 10.82 2.64
C ILE A 92 29.45 11.47 1.32
N LYS A 93 30.25 12.36 0.74
CA LYS A 93 29.98 12.95 -0.58
C LYS A 93 29.96 11.91 -1.68
N LYS A 94 30.83 10.91 -1.65
CA LYS A 94 30.76 9.77 -2.58
C LYS A 94 29.45 9.02 -2.40
N TYR A 95 29.01 8.71 -1.17
CA TYR A 95 27.72 8.07 -0.94
C TYR A 95 26.53 8.94 -1.32
N LEU A 96 26.59 10.25 -1.11
CA LEU A 96 25.54 11.19 -1.51
C LEU A 96 25.52 11.43 -3.02
N LEU A 97 26.68 11.44 -3.67
CA LEU A 97 26.79 11.55 -5.12
C LEU A 97 26.35 10.25 -5.78
N GLU A 98 26.70 9.10 -5.21
CA GLU A 98 26.16 7.79 -5.59
C GLU A 98 24.64 7.79 -5.36
N ALA A 99 24.12 8.22 -4.20
CA ALA A 99 22.68 8.42 -3.93
C ALA A 99 22.00 9.35 -4.93
N LYS A 100 22.66 10.44 -5.34
CA LYS A 100 22.14 11.37 -6.34
C LYS A 100 22.14 10.75 -7.73
N LYS A 101 23.20 10.04 -8.10
CA LYS A 101 23.27 9.23 -9.33
C LYS A 101 22.16 8.17 -9.32
N TYR A 102 21.91 7.51 -8.19
CA TYR A 102 20.81 6.57 -7.98
C TYR A 102 19.43 7.23 -8.17
N LEU A 103 19.21 8.42 -7.62
CA LEU A 103 17.97 9.19 -7.79
C LEU A 103 17.77 9.71 -9.22
N LEU A 104 18.86 9.93 -9.96
CA LEU A 104 18.85 10.33 -11.37
C LEU A 104 18.87 9.12 -12.33
N GLY A 105 18.84 7.88 -11.83
CA GLY A 105 18.79 6.66 -12.65
C GLY A 105 20.14 6.16 -13.18
N GLU A 106 21.27 6.67 -12.70
CA GLU A 106 22.62 6.37 -13.18
C GLU A 106 23.34 5.23 -12.42
N GLY A 107 22.64 4.43 -11.60
CA GLY A 107 23.27 3.40 -10.74
C GLY A 107 23.01 1.95 -11.14
N THR A 108 23.93 1.05 -10.78
CA THR A 108 23.86 -0.40 -11.10
C THR A 108 22.82 -1.14 -10.25
N VAL A 109 22.19 -2.15 -10.87
CA VAL A 109 21.08 -2.98 -10.33
C VAL A 109 21.36 -3.55 -8.92
N GLU A 110 22.59 -3.99 -8.65
CA GLU A 110 22.98 -4.61 -7.36
C GLU A 110 22.83 -3.68 -6.15
N THR A 111 22.80 -2.36 -6.37
CA THR A 111 22.70 -1.36 -5.30
C THR A 111 21.29 -0.80 -5.10
N GLN A 112 20.37 -1.05 -6.02
CA GLN A 112 18.98 -0.57 -5.98
C GLN A 112 18.06 -1.45 -5.10
N LEU A 113 18.41 -2.74 -4.95
CA LEU A 113 17.59 -3.76 -4.28
C LEU A 113 17.29 -3.48 -2.77
N PRO A 114 18.25 -3.05 -1.93
CA PRO A 114 17.97 -2.80 -0.50
C PRO A 114 17.08 -1.56 -0.26
N LEU A 115 17.20 -0.54 -1.12
CA LEU A 115 16.44 0.72 -1.01
C LEU A 115 15.00 0.57 -1.49
N LEU A 116 14.79 -0.19 -2.58
CA LEU A 116 13.46 -0.58 -3.03
C LEU A 116 12.75 -1.41 -1.94
N THR A 117 13.48 -2.33 -1.30
CA THR A 117 12.98 -3.13 -0.17
C THR A 117 12.56 -2.26 1.01
N LEU A 118 13.37 -1.25 1.41
CA LEU A 118 13.03 -0.31 2.49
C LEU A 118 11.82 0.57 2.15
N PHE A 119 11.70 1.04 0.91
CA PHE A 119 10.56 1.80 0.43
C PHE A 119 9.26 0.97 0.47
N PHE A 120 9.32 -0.30 0.05
CA PHE A 120 8.16 -1.21 0.12
C PHE A 120 7.77 -1.59 1.55
N ILE A 121 8.73 -1.76 2.46
CA ILE A 121 8.45 -1.91 3.90
C ILE A 121 7.67 -0.68 4.40
N GLY A 122 8.03 0.52 3.95
CA GLY A 122 7.32 1.77 4.26
C GLY A 122 5.87 1.78 3.74
N ILE A 123 5.64 1.41 2.48
CA ILE A 123 4.28 1.34 1.89
C ILE A 123 3.42 0.30 2.61
N VAL A 124 3.98 -0.87 2.94
CA VAL A 124 3.23 -1.92 3.64
C VAL A 124 2.87 -1.46 5.06
N PHE A 125 3.81 -0.83 5.79
CA PHE A 125 3.54 -0.24 7.11
C PHE A 125 2.48 0.87 7.05
N PHE A 126 2.59 1.78 6.08
CA PHE A 126 1.62 2.86 5.89
C PHE A 126 0.21 2.31 5.59
N THR A 127 0.12 1.28 4.74
CA THR A 127 -1.15 0.64 4.37
C THR A 127 -1.78 -0.11 5.56
N ILE A 128 -0.96 -0.81 6.35
CA ILE A 128 -1.39 -1.49 7.58
C ILE A 128 -1.92 -0.47 8.60
N ASN A 129 -1.20 0.65 8.80
CA ASN A 129 -1.64 1.72 9.71
C ASN A 129 -2.94 2.38 9.23
N ALA A 130 -3.09 2.66 7.93
CA ALA A 130 -4.32 3.20 7.37
C ALA A 130 -5.53 2.27 7.57
N ILE A 131 -5.33 0.94 7.50
CA ILE A 131 -6.36 -0.07 7.78
C ILE A 131 -6.68 -0.16 9.28
N ILE A 132 -5.68 0.01 10.14
CA ILE A 132 -5.82 -0.05 11.61
C ILE A 132 -6.49 1.22 12.16
N ASP A 133 -6.26 2.40 11.59
CA ASP A 133 -6.77 3.69 12.08
C ASP A 133 -8.18 4.03 11.60
N PHE A 134 -8.66 3.40 10.51
CA PHE A 134 -10.01 3.59 9.99
C PHE A 134 -11.17 3.39 11.02
N PRO A 135 -11.09 2.50 12.03
CA PRO A 135 -12.12 2.35 13.06
C PRO A 135 -12.16 3.49 14.09
N ALA A 136 -11.08 4.28 14.27
CA ALA A 136 -11.07 5.41 15.22
C ALA A 136 -12.05 6.52 14.78
N TRP A 137 -12.37 6.58 13.49
CA TRP A 137 -13.37 7.48 12.93
C TRP A 137 -14.82 7.01 13.17
N LYS A 138 -15.03 5.70 13.35
CA LYS A 138 -16.36 5.09 13.53
C LYS A 138 -16.89 5.14 14.97
N ASN A 139 -16.01 5.38 15.95
CA ASN A 139 -16.35 5.42 17.37
C ASN A 139 -16.57 6.84 17.93
N ARG A 140 -16.66 7.89 17.09
CA ARG A 140 -17.14 9.18 17.58
C ARG A 140 -18.64 9.07 17.90
N PRO A 141 -19.09 9.47 19.10
CA PRO A 141 -20.49 9.37 19.48
C PRO A 141 -21.35 10.22 18.54
N GLN A 142 -22.25 9.57 17.81
CA GLN A 142 -23.35 10.24 17.12
C GLN A 142 -24.26 10.88 18.18
N PRO A 143 -24.65 12.16 18.05
CA PRO A 143 -25.58 12.76 19.00
C PRO A 143 -26.95 12.11 18.85
N PHE A 144 -27.55 11.81 19.99
CA PHE A 144 -28.85 11.18 20.15
C PHE A 144 -29.95 11.89 19.34
N TYR A 145 -30.73 11.09 18.59
CA TYR A 145 -32.03 11.50 18.08
C TYR A 145 -33.02 11.60 19.26
N ILE A 146 -33.45 12.83 19.59
CA ILE A 146 -34.66 13.10 20.37
C ILE A 146 -35.53 14.05 19.54
N HIS A 147 -36.78 13.66 19.31
CA HIS A 147 -37.82 14.51 18.76
C HIS A 147 -38.15 15.66 19.73
N HIS A 148 -37.89 16.92 19.33
CA HIS A 148 -38.88 18.02 19.30
C HIS A 148 -38.24 19.35 18.88
N LYS A 149 -39.05 20.15 18.16
CA LYS A 149 -38.92 21.58 17.79
C LYS A 149 -37.93 22.41 18.65
N TYR A 150 -37.02 23.17 18.00
CA TYR A 150 -36.97 24.65 17.96
C TYR A 150 -35.77 25.13 17.11
N TYR A 151 -35.87 26.39 16.66
CA TYR A 151 -35.06 27.13 15.67
C TYR A 151 -33.53 27.01 15.81
N LEU A 152 -32.84 26.81 14.68
CA LEU A 152 -31.41 27.10 14.52
C LEU A 152 -31.22 28.52 13.96
N SER A 153 -30.28 29.27 14.55
CA SER A 153 -30.03 30.69 14.27
C SER A 153 -29.21 30.93 13.00
N GLY A 154 -29.47 32.08 12.35
CA GLY A 154 -28.95 32.44 11.02
C GLY A 154 -27.41 32.52 10.86
N GLN A 155 -26.63 32.45 11.94
CA GLN A 155 -25.16 32.44 11.86
C GLN A 155 -24.60 31.11 11.33
N GLN A 156 -25.33 29.99 11.47
CA GLN A 156 -24.86 28.69 10.98
C GLN A 156 -25.10 28.50 9.48
N TRP A 157 -26.12 29.16 8.92
CA TRP A 157 -26.32 29.21 7.47
C TRP A 157 -25.27 30.07 6.76
N PHE A 158 -24.83 31.16 7.40
CA PHE A 158 -23.85 32.08 6.80
C PHE A 158 -22.46 31.46 6.63
N ILE A 159 -22.03 30.57 7.53
CA ILE A 159 -20.74 29.86 7.44
C ILE A 159 -20.78 28.76 6.36
N LEU A 160 -21.90 28.04 6.23
CA LEU A 160 -22.09 27.06 5.15
C LEU A 160 -22.15 27.73 3.76
N TYR A 161 -22.85 28.86 3.65
CA TYR A 161 -23.00 29.59 2.38
C TYR A 161 -21.69 30.26 1.92
N MET A 162 -20.84 30.72 2.86
CA MET A 162 -19.53 31.31 2.55
C MET A 162 -18.47 30.26 2.13
N MET A 163 -18.65 28.98 2.47
CA MET A 163 -17.73 27.91 2.09
C MET A 163 -18.04 27.32 0.70
N GLU A 164 -19.32 27.27 0.31
CA GLU A 164 -19.72 26.79 -1.02
C GLU A 164 -19.42 27.82 -2.14
N GLY A 165 -19.52 29.12 -1.86
CA GLY A 165 -19.26 30.18 -2.84
C GLY A 165 -17.81 30.28 -3.32
N LYS A 166 -16.82 30.01 -2.46
CA LYS A 166 -15.39 30.05 -2.84
C LYS A 166 -14.98 28.88 -3.72
N ILE A 167 -15.57 27.71 -3.50
CA ILE A 167 -15.29 26.49 -4.27
C ILE A 167 -15.91 26.62 -5.67
N LEU A 168 -17.13 27.13 -5.78
CA LEU A 168 -17.79 27.38 -7.07
C LEU A 168 -17.07 28.44 -7.91
N ALA A 169 -16.55 29.52 -7.30
CA ALA A 169 -15.76 30.53 -8.01
C ALA A 169 -14.42 29.97 -8.53
N GLN A 170 -13.75 29.10 -7.77
CA GLN A 170 -12.51 28.42 -8.19
C GLN A 170 -12.76 27.40 -9.31
N ILE A 171 -13.88 26.67 -9.26
CA ILE A 171 -14.30 25.74 -10.32
C ILE A 171 -14.66 26.51 -11.59
N PHE A 172 -15.34 27.67 -11.49
CA PHE A 172 -15.65 28.50 -12.65
C PHE A 172 -14.41 29.15 -13.27
N LEU A 173 -13.48 29.68 -12.45
CA LEU A 173 -12.25 30.29 -12.96
C LEU A 173 -11.35 29.26 -13.65
N SER A 174 -11.24 28.05 -13.09
CA SER A 174 -10.48 26.94 -13.69
C SER A 174 -11.14 26.43 -14.97
N GLY A 175 -12.47 26.28 -14.99
CA GLY A 175 -13.23 25.91 -16.19
C GLY A 175 -13.05 26.91 -17.34
N TYR A 176 -13.09 28.21 -17.04
CA TYR A 176 -12.90 29.27 -18.04
C TYR A 176 -11.45 29.32 -18.57
N PHE A 177 -10.47 29.11 -17.71
CA PHE A 177 -9.05 29.02 -18.08
C PHE A 177 -8.78 27.82 -19.02
N PHE A 178 -9.37 26.66 -18.73
CA PHE A 178 -9.19 25.46 -19.56
C PHE A 178 -10.00 25.50 -20.87
N MET A 179 -11.15 26.19 -20.90
CA MET A 179 -11.86 26.49 -22.15
C MET A 179 -11.05 27.42 -23.06
N LEU A 180 -10.41 28.44 -22.50
CA LEU A 180 -9.53 29.35 -23.25
C LEU A 180 -8.29 28.62 -23.79
N LEU A 181 -7.69 27.74 -22.98
CA LEU A 181 -6.56 26.90 -23.38
C LEU A 181 -6.96 25.93 -24.51
N GLY A 182 -8.13 25.28 -24.39
CA GLY A 182 -8.66 24.38 -25.42
C GLY A 182 -9.01 25.11 -26.73
N TYR A 183 -9.51 26.34 -26.66
CA TYR A 183 -9.78 27.18 -27.84
C TYR A 183 -8.48 27.58 -28.56
N LEU A 184 -7.44 27.96 -27.80
CA LEU A 184 -6.11 28.28 -28.34
C LEU A 184 -5.43 27.05 -28.95
N PHE A 185 -5.58 25.88 -28.30
CA PHE A 185 -5.05 24.60 -28.79
C PHE A 185 -5.77 24.15 -30.08
N ARG A 186 -7.09 24.37 -30.17
CA ARG A 186 -7.87 24.09 -31.39
C ARG A 186 -7.43 24.97 -32.56
N LYS A 187 -7.14 26.25 -32.32
CA LYS A 187 -6.58 27.18 -33.33
C LYS A 187 -5.16 26.80 -33.77
N PHE A 188 -4.39 26.17 -32.87
CA PHE A 188 -3.06 25.64 -33.16
C PHE A 188 -3.12 24.38 -34.03
N ILE A 189 -4.09 23.49 -33.78
CA ILE A 189 -4.29 22.24 -34.53
C ILE A 189 -4.81 22.48 -35.95
N THR A 190 -5.71 23.44 -36.19
CA THR A 190 -6.19 23.77 -37.55
C THR A 190 -5.10 24.32 -38.47
N LYS A 191 -3.94 24.73 -37.93
CA LYS A 191 -2.81 25.26 -38.69
C LYS A 191 -1.84 24.18 -39.19
N TYR A 192 -1.85 22.97 -38.60
CA TYR A 192 -0.89 21.91 -38.92
C TYR A 192 -1.64 20.62 -39.26
N SER A 193 -1.77 20.34 -40.56
CA SER A 193 -2.37 19.12 -41.10
C SER A 193 -1.62 17.87 -40.61
N ILE A 194 -2.17 17.14 -39.63
CA ILE A 194 -1.55 15.93 -39.06
C ILE A 194 -2.55 14.77 -39.07
N SER A 195 -2.46 13.92 -40.10
CA SER A 195 -3.31 12.72 -40.28
C SER A 195 -3.08 11.63 -39.23
N LYS A 196 -1.91 11.59 -38.56
CA LYS A 196 -1.61 10.61 -37.50
C LYS A 196 -2.21 10.96 -36.14
N LEU A 197 -2.47 12.25 -35.87
CA LEU A 197 -3.12 12.68 -34.64
C LEU A 197 -4.62 12.39 -34.68
N ALA A 198 -5.23 12.45 -35.87
CA ALA A 198 -6.62 12.06 -36.08
C ALA A 198 -6.86 10.58 -35.73
N THR A 199 -5.98 9.66 -36.15
CA THR A 199 -6.09 8.23 -35.78
C THR A 199 -5.89 8.00 -34.26
N ARG A 200 -4.96 8.73 -33.64
CA ARG A 200 -4.68 8.67 -32.19
C ARG A 200 -5.82 9.25 -31.35
N ALA A 201 -6.40 10.35 -31.79
CA ALA A 201 -7.60 10.94 -31.19
C ALA A 201 -8.79 10.00 -31.37
N THR A 202 -9.01 9.43 -32.57
CA THR A 202 -10.10 8.48 -32.81
C THR A 202 -10.00 7.28 -31.87
N ILE A 203 -8.82 6.71 -31.60
CA ILE A 203 -8.68 5.55 -30.69
C ILE A 203 -8.93 5.95 -29.22
N VAL A 204 -8.38 7.07 -28.75
CA VAL A 204 -8.63 7.56 -27.38
C VAL A 204 -10.12 7.94 -27.20
N PHE A 205 -10.73 8.56 -28.20
CA PHE A 205 -12.16 8.86 -28.20
C PHE A 205 -12.99 7.59 -28.29
N THR A 206 -12.62 6.58 -29.09
CA THR A 206 -13.33 5.30 -29.19
C THR A 206 -13.26 4.50 -27.87
N PHE A 207 -12.11 4.44 -27.20
CA PHE A 207 -12.00 3.69 -25.93
C PHE A 207 -12.54 4.47 -24.72
N GLY A 208 -12.40 5.81 -24.71
CA GLY A 208 -13.12 6.66 -23.77
C GLY A 208 -14.65 6.55 -23.95
N TYR A 209 -15.12 6.42 -25.20
CA TYR A 209 -16.52 6.21 -25.53
C TYR A 209 -17.00 4.81 -25.14
N LEU A 210 -16.21 3.75 -25.34
CA LEU A 210 -16.53 2.39 -24.89
C LEU A 210 -16.56 2.27 -23.35
N PHE A 211 -15.67 2.98 -22.64
CA PHE A 211 -15.72 3.08 -21.18
C PHE A 211 -16.94 3.88 -20.70
N MET A 212 -17.26 5.00 -21.36
CA MET A 212 -18.50 5.74 -21.07
C MET A 212 -19.76 4.93 -21.36
N ILE A 213 -19.79 4.13 -22.43
CA ILE A 213 -20.87 3.17 -22.72
C ILE A 213 -20.94 2.12 -21.61
N SER A 214 -19.81 1.60 -21.12
CA SER A 214 -19.76 0.62 -20.02
C SER A 214 -20.29 1.21 -18.71
N VAL A 215 -19.96 2.48 -18.43
CA VAL A 215 -20.50 3.25 -17.30
C VAL A 215 -21.98 3.56 -17.49
N GLN A 216 -22.45 3.86 -18.71
CA GLN A 216 -23.87 4.08 -19.01
C GLN A 216 -24.68 2.79 -18.92
N ILE A 217 -24.16 1.66 -19.41
CA ILE A 217 -24.75 0.32 -19.26
C ILE A 217 -24.83 -0.03 -17.76
N MET A 218 -23.79 0.26 -16.99
CA MET A 218 -23.78 0.13 -15.53
C MET A 218 -24.85 1.04 -14.87
N GLN A 219 -24.97 2.31 -15.29
CA GLN A 219 -26.00 3.23 -14.81
C GLN A 219 -27.43 2.79 -15.21
N GLN A 220 -27.62 2.21 -16.40
CA GLN A 220 -28.89 1.65 -16.85
C GLN A 220 -29.25 0.38 -16.09
N HIS A 221 -28.30 -0.52 -15.82
CA HIS A 221 -28.51 -1.67 -14.95
C HIS A 221 -28.85 -1.24 -13.52
N LEU A 222 -28.20 -0.20 -12.99
CA LEU A 222 -28.54 0.39 -11.69
C LEU A 222 -29.92 1.07 -11.66
N ARG A 223 -30.46 1.54 -12.80
CA ARG A 223 -31.84 2.04 -12.93
C ARG A 223 -32.88 0.91 -12.96
N PHE A 224 -32.51 -0.28 -13.44
CA PHE A 224 -33.38 -1.46 -13.49
C PHE A 224 -33.61 -2.10 -12.12
N PHE A 225 -32.67 -1.95 -11.19
CA PHE A 225 -32.84 -2.41 -9.81
C PHE A 225 -33.43 -1.30 -8.93
N LYS A 226 -34.61 -1.55 -8.34
CA LYS A 226 -35.23 -0.66 -7.34
C LYS A 226 -34.42 -0.67 -6.04
N PHE A 227 -33.35 0.11 -5.98
CA PHE A 227 -32.65 0.45 -4.73
C PHE A 227 -33.28 1.70 -4.09
N GLU A 228 -33.19 1.82 -2.76
CA GLU A 228 -33.55 3.07 -2.05
C GLU A 228 -32.64 4.22 -2.53
N SER A 229 -33.20 5.44 -2.69
CA SER A 229 -32.52 6.59 -3.31
C SER A 229 -31.16 6.92 -2.68
N LYS A 230 -31.06 6.76 -1.36
CA LYS A 230 -29.83 7.03 -0.61
C LYS A 230 -28.68 6.08 -0.96
N PHE A 231 -28.96 4.79 -1.15
CA PHE A 231 -27.94 3.81 -1.56
C PHE A 231 -27.45 4.06 -2.99
N ARG A 232 -28.34 4.55 -3.86
CA ARG A 232 -28.01 4.94 -5.23
C ARG A 232 -27.14 6.21 -5.27
N GLU A 233 -27.41 7.18 -4.40
CA GLU A 233 -26.62 8.40 -4.24
C GLU A 233 -25.23 8.10 -3.68
N ASP A 234 -25.13 7.24 -2.66
CA ASP A 234 -23.85 6.81 -2.09
C ASP A 234 -22.96 6.08 -3.12
N ILE A 235 -23.57 5.30 -4.03
CA ILE A 235 -22.87 4.60 -5.12
C ILE A 235 -22.39 5.58 -6.20
N LEU A 236 -23.22 6.56 -6.58
CA LEU A 236 -22.84 7.58 -7.56
C LEU A 236 -21.69 8.45 -7.02
N ALA A 237 -21.77 8.84 -5.75
CA ALA A 237 -20.69 9.55 -5.07
C ALA A 237 -19.40 8.72 -5.05
N LEU A 238 -19.46 7.42 -4.76
CA LEU A 238 -18.28 6.55 -4.76
C LEU A 238 -17.67 6.39 -6.17
N ALA A 239 -18.50 6.33 -7.21
CA ALA A 239 -18.05 6.27 -8.61
C ALA A 239 -17.38 7.59 -9.03
N GLU A 240 -17.94 8.74 -8.64
CA GLU A 240 -17.33 10.05 -8.86
C GLU A 240 -16.00 10.19 -8.12
N TRP A 241 -15.92 9.70 -6.87
CA TRP A 241 -14.67 9.64 -6.10
C TRP A 241 -13.62 8.74 -6.76
N ALA A 242 -14.00 7.58 -7.31
CA ALA A 242 -13.08 6.70 -8.02
C ALA A 242 -12.54 7.35 -9.30
N ILE A 243 -13.38 8.08 -10.05
CA ILE A 243 -12.97 8.85 -11.23
C ILE A 243 -11.99 9.96 -10.84
N LEU A 244 -12.29 10.71 -9.77
CA LEU A 244 -11.41 11.76 -9.23
C LEU A 244 -10.07 11.19 -8.73
N LEU A 245 -10.09 10.03 -8.05
CA LEU A 245 -8.91 9.36 -7.56
C LEU A 245 -8.00 8.90 -8.72
N ILE A 246 -8.58 8.32 -9.78
CA ILE A 246 -7.84 7.89 -10.97
C ILE A 246 -7.25 9.09 -11.72
N LYS A 247 -8.03 10.18 -11.85
CA LYS A 247 -7.54 11.42 -12.45
C LYS A 247 -6.38 12.01 -11.63
N SER A 248 -6.50 11.98 -10.31
CA SER A 248 -5.46 12.42 -9.38
C SER A 248 -4.22 11.52 -9.43
N PHE A 249 -4.36 10.20 -9.60
CA PHE A 249 -3.23 9.28 -9.78
C PHE A 249 -2.54 9.44 -11.14
N ASN A 250 -3.28 9.72 -12.20
CA ASN A 250 -2.70 10.08 -13.50
C ASN A 250 -1.93 11.40 -13.41
N GLU A 251 -2.54 12.44 -12.81
CA GLU A 251 -1.91 13.75 -12.63
C GLU A 251 -0.71 13.67 -11.68
N LEU A 252 -0.78 12.88 -10.61
CA LEU A 252 0.33 12.60 -9.70
C LEU A 252 1.42 11.79 -10.40
N GLY A 253 1.08 10.81 -11.25
CA GLY A 253 2.05 10.07 -12.06
C GLY A 253 2.82 10.98 -13.01
N PHE A 254 2.13 11.87 -13.72
CA PHE A 254 2.75 12.87 -14.59
C PHE A 254 3.55 13.93 -13.82
N ALA A 255 3.06 14.38 -12.66
CA ALA A 255 3.76 15.34 -11.81
C ALA A 255 5.01 14.72 -11.16
N LEU A 256 4.96 13.45 -10.73
CA LEU A 256 6.13 12.74 -10.21
C LEU A 256 7.15 12.49 -11.32
N LEU A 257 6.71 12.14 -12.53
CA LEU A 257 7.61 12.03 -13.69
C LEU A 257 8.29 13.37 -14.01
N SER A 258 7.59 14.50 -13.91
CA SER A 258 8.20 15.83 -14.14
C SER A 258 9.08 16.31 -12.98
N ILE A 259 8.74 15.97 -11.73
CA ILE A 259 9.50 16.33 -10.52
C ILE A 259 10.80 15.52 -10.43
N PHE A 260 10.76 14.22 -10.74
CA PHE A 260 11.93 13.34 -10.59
C PHE A 260 12.86 13.37 -11.82
N PHE A 261 12.34 13.63 -13.02
CA PHE A 261 13.13 13.54 -14.25
C PHE A 261 13.13 14.83 -15.10
N GLY A 262 12.54 15.93 -14.61
CA GLY A 262 12.51 17.22 -15.31
C GLY A 262 11.81 17.14 -16.68
N ASN A 263 12.16 18.06 -17.60
CA ASN A 263 11.63 18.06 -18.98
C ASN A 263 12.01 16.80 -19.77
N ASP A 264 13.05 16.08 -19.35
CA ASP A 264 13.49 14.85 -20.01
C ASP A 264 12.66 13.64 -19.59
N GLY A 265 12.02 13.65 -18.42
CA GLY A 265 11.01 12.66 -18.00
C GLY A 265 9.74 12.66 -18.86
N LEU A 266 9.31 13.84 -19.28
CA LEU A 266 8.18 14.00 -20.21
C LEU A 266 8.53 13.51 -21.61
N LYS A 267 9.76 13.76 -22.09
CA LYS A 267 10.27 13.19 -23.35
C LYS A 267 10.51 11.68 -23.28
N LEU A 268 10.87 11.16 -22.11
CA LEU A 268 10.99 9.72 -21.86
C LEU A 268 9.60 9.06 -21.90
N ALA A 269 8.58 9.70 -21.34
CA ALA A 269 7.19 9.26 -21.48
C ALA A 269 6.66 9.33 -22.93
N GLU A 270 7.14 10.28 -23.73
CA GLU A 270 6.85 10.37 -25.18
C GLU A 270 7.58 9.31 -26.02
N ASN A 271 8.72 8.79 -25.55
CA ASN A 271 9.56 7.81 -26.25
C ASN A 271 9.47 6.38 -25.72
N LEU A 272 8.80 6.14 -24.59
CA LEU A 272 8.51 4.80 -24.10
C LEU A 272 7.58 4.08 -25.09
N GLU A 273 8.04 2.95 -25.64
CA GLU A 273 7.17 2.07 -26.41
C GLU A 273 5.96 1.65 -25.55
N TYR A 274 4.78 1.70 -26.17
CA TYR A 274 3.46 1.62 -25.54
C TYR A 274 3.28 0.40 -24.61
N ASP A 275 4.05 -0.67 -24.80
CA ASP A 275 4.01 -1.88 -23.99
C ASP A 275 4.40 -1.61 -22.52
N SER A 276 5.30 -0.65 -22.26
CA SER A 276 5.81 -0.37 -20.91
C SER A 276 4.83 0.42 -20.04
N ILE A 277 4.08 1.35 -20.64
CA ILE A 277 3.05 2.14 -19.95
C ILE A 277 1.79 1.29 -19.75
N PHE A 278 1.43 0.44 -20.73
CA PHE A 278 0.32 -0.51 -20.63
C PHE A 278 0.47 -1.50 -19.46
N ILE A 279 1.70 -1.99 -19.20
CA ILE A 279 2.01 -2.95 -18.13
C ILE A 279 1.87 -2.34 -16.71
N LEU A 280 2.05 -1.03 -16.54
CA LEU A 280 2.00 -0.39 -15.22
C LEU A 280 0.57 -0.10 -14.73
N TYR A 281 -0.34 0.29 -15.65
CA TYR A 281 -1.69 0.75 -15.29
C TYR A 281 -2.75 -0.37 -15.28
N LEU A 282 -2.55 -1.41 -16.10
CA LEU A 282 -3.49 -2.53 -16.22
C LEU A 282 -3.66 -3.33 -14.91
N PRO A 283 -2.59 -3.66 -14.15
CA PRO A 283 -2.73 -4.37 -12.88
C PRO A 283 -3.46 -3.55 -11.81
N GLY A 284 -3.24 -2.24 -11.76
CA GLY A 284 -3.89 -1.33 -10.81
C GLY A 284 -5.39 -1.17 -11.08
N ALA A 285 -5.78 -1.01 -12.34
CA ALA A 285 -7.19 -0.92 -12.74
C ALA A 285 -7.94 -2.24 -12.54
N ILE A 286 -7.30 -3.38 -12.83
CA ILE A 286 -7.83 -4.72 -12.56
C ILE A 286 -7.98 -4.91 -11.04
N PHE A 287 -6.97 -4.54 -10.25
CA PHE A 287 -6.98 -4.64 -8.79
C PHE A 287 -8.10 -3.81 -8.14
N LEU A 288 -8.28 -2.54 -8.51
CA LEU A 288 -9.37 -1.70 -7.98
C LEU A 288 -10.75 -2.25 -8.36
N SER A 289 -10.93 -2.70 -9.60
CA SER A 289 -12.18 -3.28 -10.07
C SER A 289 -12.54 -4.56 -9.32
N LEU A 290 -11.55 -5.38 -9.01
CA LEU A 290 -11.70 -6.64 -8.28
C LEU A 290 -11.87 -6.44 -6.77
N ALA A 291 -11.14 -5.51 -6.16
CA ALA A 291 -11.29 -5.13 -4.76
C ALA A 291 -12.69 -4.56 -4.49
N TYR A 292 -13.18 -3.72 -5.41
CA TYR A 292 -14.55 -3.21 -5.39
C TYR A 292 -15.60 -4.33 -5.51
N TYR A 293 -15.42 -5.27 -6.44
CA TYR A 293 -16.31 -6.43 -6.58
C TYR A 293 -16.31 -7.31 -5.32
N CYS A 294 -15.15 -7.56 -4.71
CA CYS A 294 -15.02 -8.33 -3.47
C CYS A 294 -15.68 -7.62 -2.27
N TYR A 295 -15.59 -6.29 -2.20
CA TYR A 295 -16.28 -5.47 -1.20
C TYR A 295 -17.80 -5.55 -1.37
N CYS A 296 -18.29 -5.43 -2.61
CA CYS A 296 -19.71 -5.57 -2.95
C CYS A 296 -20.26 -7.00 -2.78
N SER A 297 -19.38 -8.00 -2.69
CA SER A 297 -19.75 -9.42 -2.47
C SER A 297 -20.01 -9.77 -1.01
N VAL A 298 -19.79 -8.85 -0.06
CA VAL A 298 -20.09 -9.03 1.37
C VAL A 298 -21.57 -8.68 1.61
N PRO A 299 -22.42 -9.62 2.07
CA PRO A 299 -23.85 -9.41 2.07
C PRO A 299 -24.31 -8.51 3.23
N PHE A 300 -24.66 -7.25 2.92
CA PHE A 300 -25.49 -6.36 3.76
C PHE A 300 -26.95 -6.44 3.28
N LEU A 301 -27.66 -7.56 3.50
CA LEU A 301 -29.02 -7.75 2.94
C LEU A 301 -30.01 -8.45 3.89
N ARG A 302 -31.30 -8.11 3.73
CA ARG A 302 -32.43 -8.48 4.61
C ARG A 302 -32.72 -10.00 4.64
N LYS A 303 -33.48 -10.41 5.66
CA LYS A 303 -33.84 -11.80 6.02
C LYS A 303 -34.46 -12.65 4.89
N GLU A 304 -35.05 -12.04 3.86
CA GLU A 304 -35.82 -12.72 2.80
C GLU A 304 -34.96 -13.21 1.62
N GLN A 305 -33.73 -12.70 1.44
CA GLN A 305 -32.83 -13.07 0.33
C GLN A 305 -31.94 -14.31 0.62
N LYS A 306 -32.21 -15.06 1.71
CA LYS A 306 -31.34 -16.15 2.19
C LYS A 306 -31.24 -17.38 1.28
N ILE A 307 -32.21 -17.61 0.40
CA ILE A 307 -32.17 -18.73 -0.55
C ILE A 307 -31.29 -18.40 -1.75
N GLU A 308 -31.32 -17.14 -2.21
CA GLU A 308 -30.47 -16.66 -3.30
C GLU A 308 -28.99 -16.65 -2.89
N ILE A 309 -28.72 -16.29 -1.62
CA ILE A 309 -27.38 -16.32 -1.00
C ILE A 309 -26.69 -17.71 -1.12
N GLN A 310 -27.43 -18.83 -1.12
CA GLN A 310 -26.80 -20.15 -1.31
C GLN A 310 -26.29 -20.38 -2.73
N LYS A 311 -27.01 -19.89 -3.74
CA LYS A 311 -26.55 -19.93 -5.13
C LYS A 311 -25.35 -19.00 -5.31
N THR A 312 -25.38 -17.82 -4.69
CA THR A 312 -24.27 -16.88 -4.70
C THR A 312 -23.02 -17.43 -3.99
N ALA A 313 -23.18 -18.10 -2.84
CA ALA A 313 -22.05 -18.68 -2.10
C ALA A 313 -21.33 -19.79 -2.90
N GLN A 314 -22.08 -20.63 -3.64
CA GLN A 314 -21.47 -21.63 -4.53
C GLN A 314 -20.81 -20.99 -5.77
N ALA A 315 -21.42 -19.95 -6.33
CA ALA A 315 -20.81 -19.19 -7.44
C ALA A 315 -19.50 -18.52 -7.00
N ASN A 316 -19.45 -17.95 -5.80
CA ASN A 316 -18.27 -17.30 -5.25
C ASN A 316 -17.09 -18.26 -5.10
N VAL A 317 -17.33 -19.53 -4.76
CA VAL A 317 -16.25 -20.52 -4.59
C VAL A 317 -15.61 -20.88 -5.93
N LYS A 318 -16.41 -21.08 -6.97
CA LYS A 318 -15.90 -21.31 -8.33
C LYS A 318 -15.09 -20.11 -8.81
N PHE A 319 -15.59 -18.90 -8.56
CA PHE A 319 -14.88 -17.67 -8.87
C PHE A 319 -13.55 -17.57 -8.11
N HIS A 320 -13.53 -17.79 -6.79
CA HIS A 320 -12.31 -17.78 -5.98
C HIS A 320 -11.28 -18.81 -6.43
N LEU A 321 -11.73 -20.01 -6.84
CA LEU A 321 -10.85 -21.04 -7.40
C LEU A 321 -10.26 -20.64 -8.74
N LEU A 322 -11.09 -20.13 -9.65
CA LEU A 322 -10.63 -19.66 -10.96
C LEU A 322 -9.66 -18.49 -10.82
N PHE A 323 -9.98 -17.56 -9.92
CA PHE A 323 -9.14 -16.41 -9.60
C PHE A 323 -7.79 -16.84 -9.04
N PHE A 324 -7.78 -17.73 -8.04
CA PHE A 324 -6.55 -18.28 -7.48
C PHE A 324 -5.70 -18.96 -8.56
N ALA A 325 -6.30 -19.85 -9.35
CA ALA A 325 -5.59 -20.60 -10.39
C ALA A 325 -5.02 -19.67 -11.46
N LEU A 326 -5.79 -18.67 -11.91
CA LEU A 326 -5.36 -17.70 -12.91
C LEU A 326 -4.13 -16.91 -12.44
N PHE A 327 -4.16 -16.34 -11.24
CA PHE A 327 -3.04 -15.56 -10.71
C PHE A 327 -1.81 -16.41 -10.39
N GLN A 328 -2.00 -17.67 -9.98
CA GLN A 328 -0.88 -18.61 -9.82
C GLN A 328 -0.23 -18.96 -11.17
N ILE A 329 -1.03 -19.24 -12.19
CA ILE A 329 -0.51 -19.50 -13.55
C ILE A 329 0.23 -18.27 -14.08
N LEU A 330 -0.32 -17.07 -13.94
CA LEU A 330 0.35 -15.82 -14.31
C LEU A 330 1.68 -15.64 -13.56
N GLY A 331 1.67 -15.86 -12.24
CA GLY A 331 2.88 -15.79 -11.42
C GLY A 331 3.97 -16.79 -11.86
N MET A 332 3.57 -17.98 -12.32
CA MET A 332 4.48 -18.99 -12.87
C MET A 332 5.00 -18.60 -14.26
N VAL A 333 4.16 -18.04 -15.13
CA VAL A 333 4.58 -17.53 -16.44
C VAL A 333 5.62 -16.43 -16.24
N PHE A 334 5.37 -15.47 -15.35
CA PHE A 334 6.37 -14.46 -15.01
C PHE A 334 7.63 -15.09 -14.41
N ALA A 335 7.52 -15.98 -13.42
CA ALA A 335 8.70 -16.65 -12.85
C ALA A 335 9.52 -17.40 -13.92
N TRP A 336 8.88 -17.91 -14.96
CA TRP A 336 9.55 -18.58 -16.07
C TRP A 336 10.24 -17.60 -17.03
N THR A 337 9.63 -16.44 -17.32
CA THR A 337 10.25 -15.41 -18.17
C THR A 337 11.48 -14.77 -17.52
N ILE A 338 11.62 -14.80 -16.18
CA ILE A 338 12.87 -14.39 -15.47
C ILE A 338 14.08 -15.14 -16.03
N ARG A 339 13.90 -16.37 -16.51
CA ARG A 339 15.00 -17.19 -17.02
C ARG A 339 15.41 -16.83 -18.45
N ALA A 340 14.59 -16.07 -19.17
CA ALA A 340 14.76 -15.79 -20.59
C ALA A 340 15.27 -14.38 -20.89
N GLU A 341 15.10 -13.42 -19.98
CA GLU A 341 15.38 -11.99 -20.23
C GLU A 341 16.30 -11.36 -19.17
N ASP A 342 17.02 -10.31 -19.59
CA ASP A 342 17.91 -9.51 -18.73
C ASP A 342 17.15 -8.66 -17.68
N ASN A 343 15.81 -8.56 -17.79
CA ASN A 343 14.97 -7.75 -16.91
C ASN A 343 14.38 -8.57 -15.75
N ILE A 344 15.29 -9.12 -14.94
CA ILE A 344 14.99 -10.01 -13.80
C ILE A 344 14.08 -9.31 -12.77
N ASP A 345 14.26 -8.00 -12.55
CA ASP A 345 13.61 -7.26 -11.46
C ASP A 345 12.11 -7.08 -11.68
N LEU A 346 11.69 -6.61 -12.86
CA LEU A 346 10.27 -6.39 -13.16
C LEU A 346 9.50 -7.71 -13.13
N THR A 347 10.09 -8.75 -13.70
CA THR A 347 9.46 -10.05 -13.82
C THR A 347 9.34 -10.74 -12.45
N TYR A 348 10.36 -10.62 -11.61
CA TYR A 348 10.32 -11.09 -10.22
C TYR A 348 9.25 -10.33 -9.41
N PHE A 349 9.16 -9.01 -9.58
CA PHE A 349 8.14 -8.18 -8.95
C PHE A 349 6.72 -8.61 -9.35
N LEU A 350 6.46 -8.81 -10.65
CA LEU A 350 5.16 -9.26 -11.15
C LEU A 350 4.79 -10.65 -10.60
N SER A 351 5.76 -11.56 -10.51
CA SER A 351 5.53 -12.89 -9.92
C SER A 351 5.13 -12.81 -8.44
N ILE A 352 5.84 -12.02 -7.64
CA ILE A 352 5.49 -11.79 -6.22
C ILE A 352 4.10 -11.16 -6.10
N PHE A 353 3.81 -10.14 -6.93
CA PHE A 353 2.53 -9.47 -6.92
C PHE A 353 1.37 -10.44 -7.22
N CYS A 354 1.51 -11.27 -8.26
CA CYS A 354 0.54 -12.32 -8.57
C CYS A 354 0.36 -13.31 -7.41
N GLY A 355 1.45 -13.70 -6.76
CA GLY A 355 1.43 -14.54 -5.56
C GLY A 355 0.61 -13.92 -4.44
N LEU A 356 0.86 -12.65 -4.09
CA LEU A 356 0.12 -11.93 -3.04
C LEU A 356 -1.37 -11.80 -3.35
N VAL A 357 -1.72 -11.46 -4.60
CA VAL A 357 -3.12 -11.34 -5.05
C VAL A 357 -3.85 -12.67 -4.95
N SER A 358 -3.18 -13.78 -5.29
CA SER A 358 -3.77 -15.12 -5.20
C SER A 358 -4.12 -15.54 -3.76
N VAL A 359 -3.42 -15.00 -2.75
CA VAL A 359 -3.68 -15.35 -1.34
C VAL A 359 -5.02 -14.79 -0.84
N ILE A 360 -5.53 -13.71 -1.43
CA ILE A 360 -6.77 -13.04 -1.00
C ILE A 360 -7.98 -14.00 -0.96
N PRO A 361 -8.31 -14.76 -2.03
CA PRO A 361 -9.38 -15.75 -1.98
C PRO A 361 -9.26 -16.78 -0.85
N VAL A 362 -8.03 -17.22 -0.55
CA VAL A 362 -7.77 -18.19 0.53
C VAL A 362 -8.07 -17.55 1.88
N LEU A 363 -7.61 -16.31 2.11
CA LEU A 363 -7.92 -15.57 3.34
C LEU A 363 -9.41 -15.32 3.50
N MET A 364 -10.12 -14.94 2.43
CA MET A 364 -11.57 -14.74 2.46
C MET A 364 -12.30 -16.03 2.83
N LEU A 365 -11.91 -17.16 2.23
CA LEU A 365 -12.49 -18.46 2.53
C LEU A 365 -12.27 -18.87 3.99
N LEU A 366 -11.06 -18.62 4.52
CA LEU A 366 -10.74 -18.85 5.93
C LEU A 366 -11.56 -17.95 6.86
N ALA A 367 -11.76 -16.68 6.49
CA ALA A 367 -12.63 -15.74 7.21
C ALA A 367 -14.04 -16.31 7.36
N GLN A 368 -14.59 -16.78 6.25
CA GLN A 368 -15.94 -17.33 6.18
C GLN A 368 -16.06 -18.63 6.98
N ALA A 369 -15.04 -19.50 6.92
CA ALA A 369 -14.99 -20.74 7.69
C ALA A 369 -14.99 -20.46 9.20
N TRP A 370 -14.17 -19.51 9.67
CA TRP A 370 -14.15 -19.11 11.07
C TRP A 370 -15.43 -18.39 11.50
N HIS A 371 -16.00 -17.54 10.65
CA HIS A 371 -17.26 -16.85 10.95
C HIS A 371 -18.42 -17.84 11.08
N ALA A 372 -18.41 -18.91 10.28
CA ALA A 372 -19.37 -20.00 10.44
C ALA A 372 -19.24 -20.74 11.77
N LEU A 373 -18.10 -20.65 12.47
CA LEU A 373 -17.84 -21.29 13.76
C LEU A 373 -17.83 -20.33 14.95
N GLU A 374 -18.05 -19.03 14.75
CA GLU A 374 -17.86 -17.98 15.77
C GLU A 374 -18.66 -18.18 17.07
N LYS A 375 -19.78 -18.92 17.03
CA LYS A 375 -20.58 -19.27 18.22
C LYS A 375 -19.98 -20.40 19.06
N HIS A 376 -18.94 -21.07 18.58
CA HIS A 376 -18.30 -22.15 19.31
C HIS A 376 -17.37 -21.56 20.38
N PRO A 377 -17.40 -22.03 21.64
CA PRO A 377 -16.68 -21.40 22.76
C PRO A 377 -15.16 -21.33 22.54
N ASN A 378 -14.62 -22.30 21.81
CA ASN A 378 -13.18 -22.38 21.49
C ASN A 378 -12.82 -21.83 20.10
N ALA A 379 -13.75 -21.15 19.41
CA ALA A 379 -13.45 -20.62 18.08
C ALA A 379 -12.52 -19.40 18.15
N ILE A 380 -11.55 -19.38 17.24
CA ILE A 380 -10.76 -18.18 16.97
C ILE A 380 -11.64 -17.21 16.20
N SER A 381 -11.61 -15.92 16.56
CA SER A 381 -12.36 -14.92 15.81
C SER A 381 -11.80 -14.80 14.37
N PRO A 382 -12.64 -14.54 13.35
CA PRO A 382 -12.18 -14.44 11.95
C PRO A 382 -11.05 -13.42 11.78
N LYS A 383 -11.14 -12.29 12.51
CA LYS A 383 -10.13 -11.23 12.52
C LYS A 383 -8.80 -11.73 13.07
N LYS A 384 -8.79 -12.46 14.18
CA LYS A 384 -7.56 -13.01 14.76
C LYS A 384 -6.97 -14.10 13.88
N ALA A 385 -7.81 -14.95 13.28
CA ALA A 385 -7.37 -16.00 12.39
C ALA A 385 -6.60 -15.45 11.17
N ILE A 386 -7.09 -14.36 10.57
CA ILE A 386 -6.46 -13.73 9.40
C ILE A 386 -5.36 -12.75 9.77
N GLY A 387 -5.57 -11.91 10.77
CA GLY A 387 -4.62 -10.85 11.14
C GLY A 387 -3.23 -11.40 11.47
N PHE A 388 -3.17 -12.54 12.14
CA PHE A 388 -1.90 -13.20 12.46
C PHE A 388 -1.26 -13.93 11.26
N LEU A 389 -2.00 -14.24 10.19
CA LEU A 389 -1.41 -14.70 8.93
C LEU A 389 -0.73 -13.58 8.15
N LEU A 390 -1.05 -12.32 8.44
CA LEU A 390 -0.46 -11.15 7.77
C LEU A 390 0.86 -10.70 8.43
N ILE A 391 1.23 -11.28 9.58
CA ILE A 391 2.49 -10.97 10.27
C ILE A 391 3.60 -11.81 9.62
N PRO A 392 4.62 -11.18 8.99
CA PRO A 392 5.72 -11.91 8.37
C PRO A 392 6.42 -12.84 9.37
N VAL A 393 6.94 -13.99 8.90
CA VAL A 393 7.58 -15.06 9.69
C VAL A 393 6.63 -15.78 10.66
N PHE A 394 5.86 -15.04 11.47
CA PHE A 394 4.85 -15.61 12.37
C PHE A 394 3.75 -16.33 11.60
N SER A 395 3.43 -15.90 10.38
CA SER A 395 2.50 -16.56 9.47
C SER A 395 2.83 -18.03 9.24
N ILE A 396 4.12 -18.39 9.20
CA ILE A 396 4.59 -19.76 8.97
C ILE A 396 4.17 -20.68 10.13
N TYR A 397 4.37 -20.25 11.38
CA TYR A 397 3.90 -21.00 12.54
C TYR A 397 2.38 -20.96 12.64
N TRP A 398 1.81 -19.77 12.47
CA TRP A 398 0.40 -19.51 12.73
C TRP A 398 -0.53 -20.27 11.79
N ILE A 399 -0.15 -20.46 10.53
CA ILE A 399 -0.98 -21.20 9.57
C ILE A 399 -1.23 -22.65 10.00
N PHE A 400 -0.24 -23.32 10.63
CA PHE A 400 -0.45 -24.66 11.20
C PHE A 400 -1.42 -24.62 12.37
N ALA A 401 -1.16 -23.73 13.33
CA ALA A 401 -1.97 -23.60 14.54
C ALA A 401 -3.43 -23.27 14.20
N MET A 402 -3.64 -22.35 13.26
CA MET A 402 -4.95 -21.90 12.81
C MET A 402 -5.69 -23.02 12.05
N LEU A 403 -5.08 -23.67 11.06
CA LEU A 403 -5.75 -24.70 10.27
C LEU A 403 -6.05 -25.96 11.07
N TYR A 404 -5.13 -26.39 11.94
CA TYR A 404 -5.39 -27.47 12.87
C TYR A 404 -6.57 -27.15 13.81
N SER A 405 -6.56 -25.94 14.38
CA SER A 405 -7.64 -25.48 15.27
C SER A 405 -8.97 -25.36 14.54
N LEU A 406 -8.97 -24.96 13.27
CA LEU A 406 -10.17 -24.91 12.43
C LEU A 406 -10.79 -26.30 12.30
N ALA A 407 -10.00 -27.32 11.90
CA ALA A 407 -10.50 -28.70 11.80
C ALA A 407 -10.98 -29.25 13.14
N LYS A 408 -10.22 -29.02 14.23
CA LYS A 408 -10.59 -29.48 15.58
C LYS A 408 -11.90 -28.84 16.06
N THR A 409 -12.04 -27.54 15.88
CA THR A 409 -13.24 -26.77 16.27
C THR A 409 -14.44 -27.17 15.43
N TYR A 410 -14.27 -27.30 14.12
CA TYR A 410 -15.30 -27.79 13.21
C TYR A 410 -15.81 -29.17 13.64
N ASN A 411 -14.90 -30.12 13.84
CA ASN A 411 -15.25 -31.49 14.20
C ASN A 411 -15.88 -31.60 15.61
N SER A 412 -15.48 -30.73 16.53
CA SER A 412 -16.10 -30.64 17.85
C SER A 412 -17.52 -30.06 17.75
N HIS A 413 -17.71 -29.05 16.90
CA HIS A 413 -19.02 -28.44 16.66
C HIS A 413 -20.02 -29.43 16.04
N ILE A 414 -19.64 -30.16 14.99
CA ILE A 414 -20.53 -31.17 14.38
C ILE A 414 -20.89 -32.28 15.37
N LYS A 415 -19.95 -32.69 16.24
CA LYS A 415 -20.19 -33.72 17.26
C LYS A 415 -21.13 -33.21 18.35
N ARG A 416 -20.93 -31.98 18.83
CA ARG A 416 -21.76 -31.36 19.89
C ARG A 416 -23.19 -31.14 19.44
N GLU A 417 -23.38 -30.67 18.21
CA GLU A 417 -24.71 -30.38 17.65
C GLU A 417 -25.34 -31.61 16.95
N SER A 418 -24.69 -32.79 17.01
CA SER A 418 -25.13 -34.03 16.37
C SER A 418 -25.47 -33.87 14.88
N LEU A 419 -24.63 -33.11 14.15
CA LEU A 419 -24.84 -32.85 12.73
C LEU A 419 -24.41 -34.05 11.91
N ARG A 420 -25.29 -34.52 11.02
CA ARG A 420 -24.96 -35.54 10.00
C ARG A 420 -24.17 -34.93 8.83
N ILE A 421 -23.05 -34.28 9.13
CA ILE A 421 -22.14 -33.67 8.17
C ILE A 421 -20.78 -34.36 8.32
N SER A 422 -20.13 -34.71 7.21
CA SER A 422 -18.84 -35.40 7.28
C SER A 422 -17.76 -34.49 7.89
N PRO A 423 -16.85 -35.04 8.71
CA PRO A 423 -15.83 -34.27 9.42
C PRO A 423 -14.82 -33.62 8.48
N MET A 424 -14.22 -32.53 8.93
CA MET A 424 -13.10 -31.90 8.25
C MET A 424 -11.84 -32.74 8.43
N ASN A 425 -11.26 -33.20 7.31
CA ASN A 425 -10.01 -33.97 7.29
C ASN A 425 -8.84 -33.11 7.81
N LYS A 426 -8.27 -33.49 8.96
CA LYS A 426 -7.16 -32.78 9.60
C LYS A 426 -5.86 -32.86 8.79
N HIS A 427 -5.61 -34.01 8.15
CA HIS A 427 -4.37 -34.23 7.38
C HIS A 427 -4.32 -33.35 6.15
N LEU A 428 -5.44 -33.17 5.45
CA LEU A 428 -5.52 -32.26 4.31
C LEU A 428 -5.26 -30.79 4.70
N LEU A 429 -5.74 -30.37 5.89
CA LEU A 429 -5.49 -29.01 6.38
C LEU A 429 -4.05 -28.82 6.85
N LEU A 430 -3.41 -29.86 7.39
CA LEU A 430 -2.00 -29.82 7.79
C LEU A 430 -1.02 -29.94 6.61
N SER A 431 -1.42 -30.61 5.52
CA SER A 431 -0.58 -30.71 4.32
C SER A 431 -0.46 -29.38 3.58
N TYR A 432 -1.49 -28.52 3.64
CA TYR A 432 -1.48 -27.24 2.92
C TYR A 432 -0.31 -26.33 3.34
N PRO A 433 -0.09 -26.02 4.64
CA PRO A 433 1.08 -25.27 5.10
C PRO A 433 2.42 -25.87 4.71
N LEU A 434 2.57 -27.20 4.79
CA LEU A 434 3.81 -27.88 4.39
C LEU A 434 4.11 -27.59 2.93
N TRP A 435 3.09 -27.67 2.07
CA TRP A 435 3.22 -27.32 0.66
C TRP A 435 3.47 -25.83 0.42
N SER A 436 2.79 -24.93 1.14
CA SER A 436 3.06 -23.50 1.04
C SER A 436 4.50 -23.15 1.38
N ILE A 437 5.12 -23.84 2.34
CA ILE A 437 6.53 -23.67 2.68
C ILE A 437 7.44 -24.16 1.55
N THR A 438 7.13 -25.31 0.94
CA THR A 438 7.94 -25.83 -0.18
C THR A 438 7.99 -24.91 -1.38
N LEU A 439 6.94 -24.10 -1.61
CA LEU A 439 6.90 -23.12 -2.72
C LEU A 439 7.92 -21.98 -2.56
N TYR A 440 8.42 -21.71 -1.34
CA TYR A 440 9.49 -20.72 -1.14
C TYR A 440 10.86 -21.22 -1.62
N PHE A 441 11.03 -22.53 -1.86
CA PHE A 441 12.27 -23.09 -2.41
C PHE A 441 12.24 -23.01 -3.94
N THR A 442 12.56 -21.82 -4.46
CA THR A 442 12.44 -21.39 -5.87
C THR A 442 13.09 -22.31 -6.91
N ARG A 443 14.13 -23.08 -6.55
CA ARG A 443 14.92 -23.87 -7.51
C ARG A 443 14.22 -25.12 -8.04
N PHE A 444 13.20 -25.62 -7.37
CA PHE A 444 12.42 -26.79 -7.79
C PHE A 444 10.98 -26.43 -8.17
N SER A 445 10.70 -25.15 -8.39
CA SER A 445 9.33 -24.62 -8.30
C SER A 445 8.35 -25.25 -9.30
N ILE A 446 8.68 -25.46 -10.57
CA ILE A 446 7.65 -25.79 -11.59
C ILE A 446 6.85 -27.08 -11.29
N PRO A 447 7.46 -28.27 -11.15
CA PRO A 447 6.70 -29.49 -10.85
C PRO A 447 6.03 -29.43 -9.46
N PHE A 448 6.70 -28.86 -8.47
CA PHE A 448 6.14 -28.69 -7.12
C PHE A 448 4.99 -27.67 -7.09
N SER A 449 4.99 -26.69 -7.99
CA SER A 449 3.98 -25.68 -8.18
C SER A 449 2.68 -26.26 -8.73
N LEU A 450 2.74 -27.18 -9.70
CA LEU A 450 1.56 -27.86 -10.22
C LEU A 450 0.90 -28.74 -9.14
N ILE A 451 1.71 -29.44 -8.35
CA ILE A 451 1.23 -30.20 -7.19
C ILE A 451 0.65 -29.24 -6.14
N GLY A 452 1.33 -28.14 -5.85
CA GLY A 452 0.89 -27.11 -4.92
C GLY A 452 -0.45 -26.46 -5.31
N ILE A 453 -0.66 -26.17 -6.60
CA ILE A 453 -1.93 -25.69 -7.14
C ILE A 453 -3.02 -26.74 -6.88
N SER A 454 -2.74 -28.00 -7.22
CA SER A 454 -3.71 -29.09 -7.07
C SER A 454 -4.14 -29.27 -5.61
N ILE A 455 -3.19 -29.23 -4.69
CA ILE A 455 -3.44 -29.32 -3.24
C ILE A 455 -4.20 -28.10 -2.74
N THR A 456 -3.88 -26.91 -3.23
CA THR A 456 -4.60 -25.68 -2.85
C THR A 456 -6.04 -25.70 -3.34
N ILE A 457 -6.30 -26.18 -4.56
CA ILE A 457 -7.65 -26.37 -5.10
C ILE A 457 -8.42 -27.37 -4.24
N CYS A 458 -7.84 -28.53 -3.94
CA CYS A 458 -8.44 -29.53 -3.05
C CYS A 458 -8.76 -28.96 -1.65
N PHE A 459 -7.83 -28.19 -1.09
CA PHE A 459 -7.98 -27.50 0.18
C PHE A 459 -9.15 -26.50 0.14
N MET A 460 -9.22 -25.64 -0.88
CA MET A 460 -10.28 -24.64 -1.04
C MET A 460 -11.66 -25.30 -1.24
N ILE A 461 -11.75 -26.33 -2.09
CA ILE A 461 -12.99 -27.10 -2.30
C ILE A 461 -13.44 -27.72 -0.98
N HIS A 462 -12.52 -28.33 -0.23
CA HIS A 462 -12.84 -28.97 1.04
C HIS A 462 -13.34 -27.96 2.08
N ILE A 463 -12.60 -26.87 2.36
CA ILE A 463 -13.05 -25.85 3.32
C ILE A 463 -14.39 -25.24 2.92
N SER A 464 -14.55 -24.91 1.63
CA SER A 464 -15.80 -24.37 1.11
C SER A 464 -16.98 -25.31 1.31
N SER A 465 -16.83 -26.58 0.90
CA SER A 465 -17.88 -27.60 1.05
C SER A 465 -18.32 -27.74 2.51
N ARG A 466 -17.35 -27.79 3.44
CA ARG A 466 -17.60 -27.91 4.88
C ARG A 466 -18.27 -26.69 5.48
N THR A 467 -17.83 -25.50 5.09
CA THR A 467 -18.40 -24.22 5.54
C THR A 467 -19.85 -24.06 5.06
N ASN A 468 -20.08 -24.36 3.77
CA ASN A 468 -21.41 -24.34 3.17
C ASN A 468 -22.37 -25.33 3.83
N ALA A 469 -21.90 -26.53 4.22
CA ALA A 469 -22.72 -27.51 4.92
C ALA A 469 -23.22 -26.99 6.29
N ILE A 470 -22.34 -26.35 7.07
CA ILE A 470 -22.73 -25.71 8.35
C ILE A 470 -23.74 -24.59 8.12
N GLN A 471 -23.48 -23.72 7.15
CA GLN A 471 -24.38 -22.60 6.85
C GLN A 471 -25.76 -23.08 6.41
N LYS A 472 -25.83 -24.11 5.54
CA LYS A 472 -27.09 -24.76 5.13
C LYS A 472 -27.87 -25.27 6.35
N PHE A 473 -27.21 -25.92 7.29
CA PHE A 473 -27.84 -26.41 8.51
C PHE A 473 -28.39 -25.26 9.38
N LYS A 474 -27.61 -24.20 9.59
CA LYS A 474 -28.06 -23.01 10.36
C LYS A 474 -29.29 -22.35 9.75
N ILE A 475 -29.31 -22.22 8.42
CA ILE A 475 -30.45 -21.64 7.71
C ILE A 475 -31.70 -22.51 7.92
N LYS A 476 -31.59 -23.83 7.75
CA LYS A 476 -32.71 -24.77 7.94
C LYS A 476 -33.30 -24.68 9.35
N ASN A 477 -32.47 -24.60 10.38
CA ASN A 477 -32.93 -24.47 11.77
C ASN A 477 -33.59 -23.11 12.04
N CYS A 478 -33.01 -22.02 11.54
CA CYS A 478 -33.62 -20.69 11.67
C CYS A 478 -35.03 -20.63 11.05
N TYR A 479 -35.24 -21.29 9.91
CA TYR A 479 -36.57 -21.36 9.29
C TYR A 479 -37.54 -22.19 10.14
N LYS A 480 -37.11 -23.34 10.66
CA LYS A 480 -37.93 -24.19 11.54
C LYS A 480 -38.40 -23.41 12.77
N ASP A 481 -37.50 -22.70 13.45
CA ASP A 481 -37.83 -21.89 14.63
C ASP A 481 -38.78 -20.73 14.30
N SER A 482 -38.58 -20.09 13.14
CA SER A 482 -39.44 -18.99 12.70
C SER A 482 -40.87 -19.46 12.38
N ASN A 483 -41.01 -20.66 11.80
CA ASN A 483 -42.31 -21.25 11.49
C ASN A 483 -43.04 -21.73 12.75
N ILE A 484 -42.32 -22.32 13.72
CA ILE A 484 -42.88 -22.68 15.03
C ILE A 484 -43.43 -21.44 15.72
N LYS A 485 -42.67 -20.34 15.79
CA LYS A 485 -43.13 -19.08 16.38
C LYS A 485 -44.34 -18.48 15.65
N LYS A 486 -44.41 -18.59 14.32
CA LYS A 486 -45.59 -18.14 13.55
C LYS A 486 -46.83 -18.99 13.86
N ILE A 487 -46.69 -20.32 14.00
CA ILE A 487 -47.78 -21.22 14.37
C ILE A 487 -48.28 -20.94 15.79
N GLU A 488 -47.36 -20.73 16.75
CA GLU A 488 -47.72 -20.36 18.12
C GLU A 488 -48.46 -19.04 18.21
N LYS A 489 -48.02 -18.01 17.46
CA LYS A 489 -48.73 -16.73 17.38
C LYS A 489 -50.14 -16.88 16.78
N LYS A 490 -50.30 -17.68 15.72
CA LYS A 490 -51.62 -17.97 15.13
C LYS A 490 -52.56 -18.70 16.10
N LYS A 491 -52.03 -19.57 16.98
CA LYS A 491 -52.83 -20.23 18.03
C LYS A 491 -53.25 -19.27 19.14
N LYS A 492 -52.42 -18.29 19.51
CA LYS A 492 -52.73 -17.31 20.55
C LYS A 492 -53.74 -16.25 20.13
N GLY A 493 -53.78 -15.85 18.85
CA GLY A 493 -54.76 -14.87 18.35
C GLY A 493 -56.15 -15.42 18.05
N LYS A 494 -56.42 -16.70 18.35
CA LYS A 494 -57.74 -17.35 18.22
C LYS A 494 -58.42 -17.64 19.57
N LYS A 495 -57.77 -17.25 20.67
CA LYS A 495 -58.37 -17.20 22.01
C LYS A 495 -58.64 -15.74 22.32
#